data_AF-A0A194QM05-F1
#
_entry.id   AF-A0A194QM05-F1
#
_cell.length_a   1.000
_cell.length_b   1.000
_cell.length_c   1.000
_cell.angle_alpha   90.00
_cell.angle_beta   90.00
_cell.angle_gamma   90.00
#
_symmetry.space_group_name_H-M   'P 1'
#
loop_
_entity.id
_entity.type
_entity.pdbx_description
1 polymer ?
#
loop_
_entity_poly.entity_id
_entity_poly.type
_entity_poly.pdbx_seq_one_letter_code
_entity_poly.pdbx_strand_id
1 'polypeptide(L)'
;MFSSSITSYVIAIIAFLLHTSAYGQDRTINAEINPGCNNCSLESTLVYIRAEGQTDTIHQVWDFTRGIPTIILAVSGTNSTMQIAWDGIRPVNFTMNETVRYSFATAIDKLDLLPYKDYATELPHLIHTANSTLVDISLVNLTTSRYYNSSRFALHLVLVSTDSATDTMHNVMRKSLDDEHTPGVFEIIEIKTPASLSSEAGGFVQFRPVGYTQRARNVGSSTIAHVSDFNRTSLPDWSTLKTFYRGFDEGNLLVQDMVVCFGEPGDGFYKRYNYTAWSYTIGYGAPPIEGFSLFVIVIISVGLGVPVLLALSGVLYAVRRKYRHNAHTQLTNED
;
A
#
# COMPACT_ATOMS: atom_id res chain seq x y z
N MET A 1 -2.34 14.48 48.11
CA MET A 1 -3.53 15.01 47.41
C MET A 1 -3.07 15.57 46.08
N PHE A 2 -3.10 14.76 45.02
CA PHE A 2 -2.87 15.27 43.67
C PHE A 2 -4.05 16.19 43.31
N SER A 3 -3.75 17.39 42.82
CA SER A 3 -4.74 18.38 42.39
C SER A 3 -5.70 17.74 41.38
N SER A 4 -7.02 17.89 41.56
CA SER A 4 -8.05 17.26 40.72
C SER A 4 -7.87 17.58 39.23
N SER A 5 -7.18 18.67 38.92
CA SER A 5 -6.79 19.08 37.58
C SER A 5 -5.89 18.07 36.86
N ILE A 6 -4.88 17.49 37.54
CA ILE A 6 -3.92 16.56 36.92
C ILE A 6 -4.59 15.23 36.58
N THR A 7 -5.45 14.73 37.48
CA THR A 7 -6.26 13.54 37.22
C THR A 7 -7.20 13.74 36.03
N SER A 8 -7.78 14.93 35.87
CA SER A 8 -8.63 15.24 34.71
C SER A 8 -7.85 15.28 33.39
N TYR A 9 -6.62 15.81 33.38
CA TYR A 9 -5.76 15.80 32.19
C TYR A 9 -5.29 14.39 31.82
N VAL A 10 -4.95 13.56 32.82
CA VAL A 10 -4.57 12.16 32.58
C VAL A 10 -5.76 11.36 32.04
N ILE A 11 -6.96 11.55 32.59
CA ILE A 11 -8.19 10.92 32.09
C ILE A 11 -8.52 11.39 30.68
N ALA A 12 -8.35 12.68 30.36
CA ALA A 12 -8.56 13.21 29.02
C ALA A 12 -7.56 12.66 28.00
N ILE A 13 -6.30 12.50 28.37
CA ILE A 13 -5.27 11.87 27.51
C ILE A 13 -5.59 10.38 27.30
N ILE A 14 -6.02 9.67 28.35
CA ILE A 14 -6.44 8.26 28.23
C ILE A 14 -7.70 8.14 27.35
N ALA A 15 -8.67 9.04 27.50
CA ALA A 15 -9.89 9.05 26.68
C ALA A 15 -9.61 9.42 25.21
N PHE A 16 -8.61 10.27 24.95
CA PHE A 16 -8.14 10.61 23.61
C PHE A 16 -7.35 9.45 22.98
N LEU A 17 -6.54 8.73 23.76
CA LEU A 17 -5.84 7.51 23.34
C LEU A 17 -6.80 6.33 23.09
N LEU A 18 -7.95 6.28 23.77
CA LEU A 18 -9.00 5.27 23.59
C LEU A 18 -9.96 5.58 22.44
N HIS A 19 -9.88 6.76 21.80
CA HIS A 19 -10.71 7.15 20.66
C HIS A 19 -10.14 6.75 19.29
N THR A 20 -9.12 5.91 19.25
CA THR A 20 -8.66 5.30 17.99
C THR A 20 -9.63 4.19 17.58
N SER A 21 -10.80 4.59 17.06
CA SER A 21 -11.66 3.67 16.33
C SER A 21 -10.92 3.22 15.06
N ALA A 22 -10.35 2.01 15.11
CA ALA A 22 -9.93 1.32 13.90
C ALA A 22 -11.20 0.87 13.16
N TYR A 23 -11.61 1.63 12.16
CA TYR A 23 -12.62 1.18 11.20
C TYR A 23 -11.96 0.11 10.31
N GLY A 24 -11.97 -1.14 10.79
CA GLY A 24 -11.70 -2.29 9.94
C GLY A 24 -12.99 -2.71 9.26
N GLN A 25 -13.08 -2.58 7.93
CA GLN A 25 -14.10 -3.32 7.18
C GLN A 25 -13.62 -4.76 7.09
N ASP A 26 -14.17 -5.67 7.87
CA ASP A 26 -13.87 -7.09 7.73
C ASP A 26 -14.61 -7.63 6.51
N ARG A 27 -13.90 -8.41 5.67
CA ARG A 27 -14.49 -9.09 4.50
C ARG A 27 -14.40 -10.59 4.64
N THR A 28 -15.43 -11.29 4.15
CA THR A 28 -15.38 -12.75 4.00
C THR A 28 -14.71 -13.08 2.68
N ILE A 29 -13.63 -13.85 2.71
CA ILE A 29 -12.81 -14.17 1.54
C ILE A 29 -13.06 -15.62 1.11
N ASN A 30 -13.48 -15.78 -0.14
CA ASN A 30 -13.64 -17.07 -0.81
C ASN A 30 -12.69 -17.10 -2.01
N ALA A 31 -11.85 -18.13 -2.10
CA ALA A 31 -10.90 -18.30 -3.19
C ALA A 31 -11.15 -19.61 -3.92
N GLU A 32 -11.16 -19.57 -5.24
CA GLU A 32 -11.38 -20.71 -6.12
C GLU A 32 -10.29 -20.76 -7.20
N ILE A 33 -9.72 -21.94 -7.41
CA ILE A 33 -8.75 -22.18 -8.50
C ILE A 33 -9.53 -22.68 -9.72
N ASN A 34 -9.34 -22.02 -10.85
CA ASN A 34 -9.94 -22.35 -12.15
C ASN A 34 -11.48 -22.56 -12.09
N PRO A 35 -12.26 -21.63 -11.51
CA PRO A 35 -13.70 -21.81 -11.37
C PRO A 35 -14.39 -21.92 -12.74
N GLY A 36 -15.35 -22.84 -12.86
CA GLY A 36 -16.07 -23.10 -14.11
C GLY A 36 -15.31 -23.96 -15.13
N CYS A 37 -14.11 -24.47 -14.80
CA CYS A 37 -13.34 -25.33 -15.67
C CYS A 37 -13.37 -26.80 -15.22
N ASN A 38 -14.09 -27.66 -15.95
CA ASN A 38 -14.24 -29.07 -15.58
C ASN A 38 -13.04 -29.96 -15.95
N ASN A 39 -12.25 -29.58 -16.97
CA ASN A 39 -11.13 -30.37 -17.47
C ASN A 39 -9.98 -29.46 -17.92
N CYS A 40 -9.52 -28.60 -17.00
CA CYS A 40 -8.47 -27.63 -17.28
C CYS A 40 -7.11 -28.32 -17.45
N SER A 41 -6.29 -27.77 -18.36
CA SER A 41 -4.88 -28.16 -18.45
C SER A 41 -4.16 -27.94 -17.11
N LEU A 42 -3.20 -28.79 -16.80
CA LEU A 42 -2.33 -28.66 -15.62
C LEU A 42 -1.46 -27.39 -15.66
N GLU A 43 -1.27 -26.81 -16.85
CA GLU A 43 -0.52 -25.57 -17.06
C GLU A 43 -1.39 -24.32 -16.85
N SER A 44 -2.71 -24.49 -16.72
CA SER A 44 -3.65 -23.40 -16.58
C SER A 44 -3.84 -23.03 -15.12
N THR A 45 -3.35 -21.86 -14.72
CA THR A 45 -3.55 -21.33 -13.36
C THR A 45 -4.26 -19.98 -13.41
N LEU A 46 -5.50 -19.97 -12.94
CA LEU A 46 -6.24 -18.77 -12.60
C LEU A 46 -6.79 -18.92 -11.18
N VAL A 47 -6.60 -17.91 -10.34
CA VAL A 47 -7.21 -17.82 -9.02
C VAL A 47 -8.24 -16.71 -9.04
N TYR A 48 -9.48 -17.06 -8.69
CA TYR A 48 -10.55 -16.10 -8.46
C TYR A 48 -10.76 -15.94 -6.97
N ILE A 49 -10.64 -14.71 -6.48
CA ILE A 49 -10.97 -14.36 -5.10
C ILE A 49 -12.19 -13.46 -5.09
N ARG A 50 -13.13 -13.80 -4.21
CA ARG A 50 -14.30 -13.01 -3.89
C ARG A 50 -14.21 -12.56 -2.44
N ALA A 51 -14.13 -11.26 -2.22
CA ALA A 51 -14.10 -10.65 -0.89
C ALA A 51 -15.40 -9.87 -0.63
N GLU A 52 -16.30 -10.49 0.13
CA GLU A 52 -17.64 -9.98 0.43
C GLU A 52 -17.62 -9.00 1.60
N GLY A 53 -18.09 -7.78 1.36
CA GLY A 53 -18.30 -6.75 2.38
C GLY A 53 -19.79 -6.51 2.65
N GLN A 54 -20.09 -5.59 3.57
CA GLN A 54 -21.47 -5.24 3.91
C GLN A 54 -22.18 -4.43 2.82
N THR A 55 -21.43 -3.70 1.99
CA THR A 55 -21.96 -2.73 1.00
C THR A 55 -21.55 -3.03 -0.45
N ASP A 56 -20.53 -3.86 -0.64
CA ASP A 56 -19.92 -4.15 -1.93
C ASP A 56 -19.22 -5.52 -1.90
N THR A 57 -18.84 -6.00 -3.07
CA THR A 57 -18.01 -7.19 -3.24
C THR A 57 -16.80 -6.83 -4.10
N ILE A 58 -15.61 -7.21 -3.63
CA ILE A 58 -14.38 -7.09 -4.40
C ILE A 58 -14.09 -8.43 -5.05
N HIS A 59 -13.93 -8.41 -6.37
CA HIS A 59 -13.55 -9.54 -7.19
C HIS A 59 -12.12 -9.39 -7.63
N GLN A 60 -11.28 -10.37 -7.35
CA GLN A 60 -9.90 -10.41 -7.83
C GLN A 60 -9.69 -11.59 -8.75
N VAL A 61 -9.09 -11.36 -9.91
CA VAL A 61 -8.70 -12.40 -10.86
C VAL A 61 -7.20 -12.36 -11.01
N TRP A 62 -6.55 -13.47 -10.70
CA TRP A 62 -5.12 -13.69 -10.85
C TRP A 62 -4.93 -14.72 -11.95
N ASP A 63 -4.53 -14.30 -13.15
CA ASP A 63 -4.41 -15.19 -14.30
C ASP A 63 -2.97 -15.28 -14.80
N PHE A 64 -2.50 -16.51 -14.97
CA PHE A 64 -1.16 -16.84 -15.46
C PHE A 64 -1.21 -17.60 -16.80
N THR A 65 -2.39 -17.86 -17.35
CA THR A 65 -2.61 -18.75 -18.51
C THR A 65 -2.14 -18.19 -19.86
N ARG A 66 -1.94 -16.86 -19.96
CA ARG A 66 -1.57 -16.17 -21.21
C ARG A 66 -0.13 -15.65 -21.23
N GLY A 67 0.71 -16.07 -20.28
CA GLY A 67 2.13 -15.72 -20.20
C GLY A 67 2.43 -14.33 -19.63
N ILE A 68 1.44 -13.43 -19.55
CA ILE A 68 1.52 -12.17 -18.81
C ILE A 68 0.69 -12.34 -17.53
N PRO A 69 1.34 -12.51 -16.35
CA PRO A 69 0.63 -12.60 -15.09
C PRO A 69 -0.26 -11.37 -14.90
N THR A 70 -1.55 -11.54 -14.71
CA THR A 70 -2.53 -10.44 -14.68
C THR A 70 -3.33 -10.50 -13.39
N ILE A 71 -3.45 -9.36 -12.72
CA ILE A 71 -4.25 -9.13 -11.52
C ILE A 71 -5.34 -8.11 -11.89
N ILE A 72 -6.60 -8.50 -11.83
CA ILE A 72 -7.75 -7.61 -12.05
C ILE A 72 -8.52 -7.50 -10.74
N LEU A 73 -8.73 -6.30 -10.24
CA LEU A 73 -9.69 -6.00 -9.18
C LEU A 73 -10.91 -5.33 -9.78
N ALA A 74 -12.08 -5.91 -9.55
CA ALA A 74 -13.37 -5.34 -9.93
C ALA A 74 -14.27 -5.23 -8.70
N VAL A 75 -14.99 -4.12 -8.58
CA VAL A 75 -15.90 -3.83 -7.47
C VAL A 75 -17.33 -3.77 -8.00
N SER A 76 -18.24 -4.46 -7.33
CA SER A 76 -19.68 -4.47 -7.63
C SER A 76 -20.48 -4.40 -6.33
N GLY A 77 -21.81 -4.51 -6.39
CA GLY A 77 -22.66 -4.52 -5.21
C GLY A 77 -22.52 -5.78 -4.37
N THR A 78 -23.44 -5.95 -3.43
CA THR A 78 -23.42 -7.07 -2.49
C THR A 78 -23.91 -8.34 -3.15
N ASN A 79 -23.37 -9.50 -2.73
CA ASN A 79 -23.72 -10.82 -3.25
C ASN A 79 -23.47 -11.00 -4.77
N SER A 80 -22.58 -10.20 -5.36
CA SER A 80 -22.20 -10.35 -6.75
C SER A 80 -21.24 -11.53 -6.95
N THR A 81 -21.28 -12.14 -8.14
CA THR A 81 -20.48 -13.31 -8.52
C THR A 81 -19.92 -13.12 -9.92
N MET A 82 -18.70 -13.61 -10.14
CA MET A 82 -18.09 -13.70 -11.46
C MET A 82 -18.14 -15.14 -11.98
N GLN A 83 -18.66 -15.32 -13.19
CA GLN A 83 -18.55 -16.57 -13.93
C GLN A 83 -17.44 -16.44 -14.97
N ILE A 84 -16.59 -17.47 -15.05
CA ILE A 84 -15.46 -17.54 -15.97
C ILE A 84 -15.70 -18.69 -16.94
N ALA A 85 -15.75 -18.36 -18.24
CA ALA A 85 -15.87 -19.34 -19.30
C ALA A 85 -14.50 -19.73 -19.84
N TRP A 86 -14.31 -21.01 -20.19
CA TRP A 86 -13.03 -21.59 -20.56
C TRP A 86 -13.07 -22.30 -21.91
N ASP A 87 -11.96 -22.28 -22.65
CA ASP A 87 -11.74 -23.14 -23.82
C ASP A 87 -11.04 -24.47 -23.47
N GLY A 88 -10.82 -24.72 -22.17
CA GLY A 88 -10.07 -25.86 -21.62
C GLY A 88 -8.62 -25.54 -21.27
N ILE A 89 -8.05 -24.46 -21.81
CA ILE A 89 -6.66 -24.04 -21.54
C ILE A 89 -6.63 -22.62 -20.95
N ARG A 90 -7.52 -21.73 -21.36
CA ARG A 90 -7.53 -20.31 -20.97
C ARG A 90 -8.94 -19.80 -20.72
N PRO A 91 -9.09 -18.74 -19.92
CA PRO A 91 -10.33 -18.01 -19.84
C PRO A 91 -10.59 -17.30 -21.18
N VAL A 92 -11.82 -17.41 -21.66
CA VAL A 92 -12.30 -16.80 -22.91
C VAL A 92 -13.34 -15.71 -22.67
N ASN A 93 -13.99 -15.72 -21.51
CA ASN A 93 -14.98 -14.71 -21.15
C ASN A 93 -15.11 -14.58 -19.63
N PHE A 94 -15.38 -13.36 -19.18
CA PHE A 94 -15.68 -13.02 -17.79
C PHE A 94 -17.05 -12.35 -17.75
N THR A 95 -17.98 -12.93 -16.99
CA THR A 95 -19.35 -12.44 -16.90
C THR A 95 -19.74 -12.22 -15.45
N MET A 96 -20.18 -11.02 -15.12
CA MET A 96 -20.68 -10.67 -13.78
C MET A 96 -22.20 -10.73 -13.76
N ASN A 97 -22.78 -11.10 -12.62
CA ASN A 97 -24.22 -11.03 -12.40
C ASN A 97 -24.72 -9.60 -12.11
N GLU A 98 -23.83 -8.69 -11.72
CA GLU A 98 -24.09 -7.28 -11.45
C GLU A 98 -23.12 -6.39 -12.24
N THR A 99 -23.50 -5.13 -12.48
CA THR A 99 -22.63 -4.16 -13.16
C THR A 99 -21.42 -3.83 -12.31
N VAL A 100 -20.23 -3.88 -12.91
CA VAL A 100 -18.99 -3.44 -12.28
C VAL A 100 -19.04 -1.93 -12.08
N ARG A 101 -18.93 -1.49 -10.82
CA ARG A 101 -18.86 -0.07 -10.45
C ARG A 101 -17.49 0.51 -10.74
N TYR A 102 -16.44 -0.29 -10.54
CA TYR A 102 -15.06 0.12 -10.73
C TYR A 102 -14.18 -1.09 -11.03
N SER A 103 -13.20 -0.97 -11.93
CA SER A 103 -12.20 -2.03 -12.17
C SER A 103 -10.81 -1.46 -12.38
N PHE A 104 -9.84 -2.00 -11.65
CA PHE A 104 -8.42 -1.67 -11.72
C PHE A 104 -7.58 -2.92 -11.87
N ALA A 105 -6.61 -2.93 -12.77
CA ALA A 105 -5.78 -4.10 -13.02
C ALA A 105 -4.30 -3.75 -13.17
N THR A 106 -3.43 -4.69 -12.76
CA THR A 106 -1.97 -4.67 -12.90
C THR A 106 -1.46 -6.06 -13.31
N ALA A 107 -0.16 -6.22 -13.54
CA ALA A 107 0.47 -7.50 -13.86
C ALA A 107 1.62 -7.82 -12.87
N ILE A 108 1.86 -9.12 -12.58
CA ILE A 108 3.04 -9.73 -11.89
C ILE A 108 2.90 -10.10 -10.36
N ASP A 109 3.73 -11.08 -9.91
CA ASP A 109 3.66 -12.26 -8.97
C ASP A 109 3.71 -12.15 -7.40
N LYS A 110 3.37 -13.28 -6.72
CA LYS A 110 3.15 -13.68 -5.29
C LYS A 110 2.09 -12.90 -4.51
N LEU A 111 1.25 -13.63 -3.75
CA LEU A 111 0.02 -13.14 -3.14
C LEU A 111 -0.02 -13.36 -1.62
N ASP A 112 -0.22 -12.29 -0.86
CA ASP A 112 -0.67 -12.33 0.53
C ASP A 112 -2.02 -11.59 0.65
N LEU A 113 -3.06 -12.32 1.09
CA LEU A 113 -4.42 -11.80 1.32
C LEU A 113 -4.78 -11.96 2.79
N LEU A 114 -5.18 -10.86 3.43
CA LEU A 114 -5.58 -10.86 4.83
C LEU A 114 -6.90 -10.10 4.99
N PRO A 115 -7.88 -10.66 5.74
CA PRO A 115 -9.21 -10.06 5.87
C PRO A 115 -9.26 -8.88 6.85
N TYR A 116 -8.13 -8.49 7.43
CA TYR A 116 -7.99 -7.42 8.42
C TYR A 116 -6.79 -6.51 8.09
N LYS A 117 -6.68 -5.38 8.79
CA LYS A 117 -5.54 -4.46 8.66
C LYS A 117 -4.37 -4.94 9.52
N ASP A 118 -3.23 -5.22 8.91
CA ASP A 118 -1.97 -5.53 9.60
C ASP A 118 -0.77 -5.21 8.69
N TYR A 119 0.45 -5.38 9.20
CA TYR A 119 1.70 -5.17 8.49
C TYR A 119 2.21 -6.48 7.88
N ALA A 120 2.79 -6.41 6.69
CA ALA A 120 3.45 -7.58 6.09
C ALA A 120 4.60 -8.07 6.97
N THR A 121 4.82 -9.39 7.04
CA THR A 121 5.91 -9.97 7.85
C THR A 121 7.28 -9.72 7.26
N GLU A 122 7.38 -9.54 5.95
CA GLU A 122 8.63 -9.28 5.23
C GLU A 122 8.80 -7.79 4.99
N LEU A 123 10.04 -7.30 5.05
CA LEU A 123 10.36 -5.92 4.65
C LEU A 123 9.87 -5.66 3.21
N PRO A 124 9.30 -4.48 2.90
CA PRO A 124 9.27 -3.27 3.72
C PRO A 124 8.05 -3.17 4.65
N HIS A 125 7.48 -4.29 5.09
CA HIS A 125 6.36 -4.34 6.04
C HIS A 125 5.17 -3.47 5.58
N LEU A 126 4.78 -3.53 4.29
CA LEU A 126 3.64 -2.74 3.80
C LEU A 126 2.35 -3.09 4.56
N ILE A 127 1.52 -2.09 4.84
CA ILE A 127 0.20 -2.30 5.40
C ILE A 127 -0.70 -2.97 4.36
N HIS A 128 -1.35 -4.06 4.74
CA HIS A 128 -2.46 -4.63 4.00
C HIS A 128 -3.78 -4.33 4.72
N THR A 129 -4.88 -4.31 3.98
CA THR A 129 -6.24 -4.07 4.47
C THR A 129 -7.20 -5.02 3.78
N ALA A 130 -8.43 -5.17 4.27
CA ALA A 130 -9.43 -5.99 3.59
C ALA A 130 -9.78 -5.51 2.16
N ASN A 131 -9.48 -4.24 1.83
CA ASN A 131 -9.72 -3.67 0.50
C ASN A 131 -8.46 -3.68 -0.38
N SER A 132 -7.34 -4.22 0.11
CA SER A 132 -6.09 -4.28 -0.63
C SER A 132 -5.48 -5.68 -0.61
N THR A 133 -4.46 -5.86 -1.43
CA THR A 133 -3.78 -7.12 -1.64
C THR A 133 -2.31 -6.83 -1.77
N LEU A 134 -1.49 -7.60 -1.05
CA LEU A 134 -0.05 -7.46 -1.11
C LEU A 134 0.50 -8.38 -2.19
N VAL A 135 1.34 -7.80 -3.04
CA VAL A 135 2.00 -8.45 -4.15
C VAL A 135 3.50 -8.45 -3.91
N ASP A 136 4.14 -9.61 -4.02
CA ASP A 136 5.55 -9.77 -3.69
C ASP A 136 6.38 -10.47 -4.78
N ILE A 137 7.03 -9.68 -5.62
CA ILE A 137 7.71 -10.17 -6.80
C ILE A 137 9.15 -10.50 -6.46
N SER A 138 9.61 -11.70 -6.82
CA SER A 138 11.02 -12.08 -6.71
C SER A 138 11.58 -12.65 -8.02
N LEU A 139 12.63 -12.02 -8.52
CA LEU A 139 13.40 -12.47 -9.69
C LEU A 139 14.57 -13.31 -9.19
N VAL A 140 14.51 -14.63 -9.36
CA VAL A 140 15.49 -15.56 -8.77
C VAL A 140 16.27 -16.28 -9.86
N ASN A 141 17.60 -16.20 -9.80
CA ASN A 141 18.51 -16.90 -10.70
C ASN A 141 18.20 -16.73 -12.20
N LEU A 142 17.74 -15.53 -12.59
CA LEU A 142 17.54 -15.22 -14.00
C LEU A 142 18.89 -15.19 -14.73
N THR A 143 18.95 -15.86 -15.89
CA THR A 143 20.15 -15.89 -16.71
C THR A 143 20.41 -14.52 -17.32
N THR A 144 21.56 -13.92 -17.01
CA THR A 144 22.02 -12.71 -17.68
C THR A 144 23.07 -13.04 -18.73
N SER A 145 23.15 -12.25 -19.81
CA SER A 145 24.16 -12.46 -20.84
C SER A 145 25.58 -12.27 -20.27
N ARG A 146 26.49 -13.17 -20.68
CA ARG A 146 27.89 -13.22 -20.21
C ARG A 146 28.71 -11.96 -20.54
N TYR A 147 28.24 -11.16 -21.49
CA TYR A 147 28.92 -9.94 -21.93
C TYR A 147 28.57 -8.71 -21.07
N TYR A 148 27.53 -8.81 -20.22
CA TYR A 148 27.09 -7.71 -19.37
C TYR A 148 27.46 -7.96 -17.92
N ASN A 149 28.43 -7.19 -17.42
CA ASN A 149 28.90 -7.27 -16.03
C ASN A 149 27.98 -6.56 -15.03
N SER A 150 27.03 -5.77 -15.51
CA SER A 150 26.20 -4.86 -14.73
C SER A 150 24.74 -4.91 -15.20
N SER A 151 24.16 -6.10 -15.24
CA SER A 151 22.77 -6.29 -15.70
C SER A 151 21.77 -5.82 -14.66
N ARG A 152 20.81 -4.98 -15.07
CA ARG A 152 19.66 -4.53 -14.28
C ARG A 152 18.38 -5.17 -14.82
N PHE A 153 17.42 -5.39 -13.94
CA PHE A 153 16.06 -5.79 -14.33
C PHE A 153 15.08 -4.68 -14.02
N ALA A 154 14.01 -4.66 -14.79
CA ALA A 154 12.88 -3.78 -14.59
C ALA A 154 11.58 -4.57 -14.81
N LEU A 155 10.54 -4.14 -14.12
CA LEU A 155 9.17 -4.62 -14.31
C LEU A 155 8.41 -3.57 -15.11
N HIS A 156 7.74 -4.02 -16.16
CA HIS A 156 6.82 -3.21 -16.93
C HIS A 156 5.41 -3.52 -16.46
N LEU A 157 4.72 -2.51 -15.93
CA LEU A 157 3.37 -2.63 -15.39
C LEU A 157 2.42 -1.89 -16.32
N VAL A 158 1.37 -2.58 -16.77
CA VAL A 158 0.26 -1.98 -17.49
C VAL A 158 -0.88 -1.80 -16.50
N LEU A 159 -1.31 -0.56 -16.31
CA LEU A 159 -2.37 -0.15 -15.42
C LEU A 159 -3.61 0.18 -16.24
N VAL A 160 -4.74 -0.42 -15.88
CA VAL A 160 -6.03 -0.21 -16.56
C VAL A 160 -7.06 0.27 -15.55
N SER A 161 -7.79 1.34 -15.88
CA SER A 161 -8.93 1.81 -15.09
C SER A 161 -10.15 2.10 -15.98
N THR A 162 -11.33 2.02 -15.39
CA THR A 162 -12.60 2.45 -16.00
C THR A 162 -12.83 3.98 -15.92
N ASP A 163 -11.86 4.74 -15.39
CA ASP A 163 -11.83 6.20 -15.50
C ASP A 163 -11.69 6.65 -16.96
N SER A 164 -12.04 7.92 -17.24
CA SER A 164 -12.02 8.46 -18.61
C SER A 164 -10.64 8.33 -19.24
N ALA A 165 -10.61 7.93 -20.52
CA ALA A 165 -9.38 7.90 -21.30
C ALA A 165 -8.68 9.26 -21.38
N THR A 166 -9.36 10.39 -21.15
CA THR A 166 -8.74 11.72 -21.12
C THR A 166 -7.92 11.99 -19.86
N ASP A 167 -8.14 11.24 -18.79
CA ASP A 167 -7.50 11.48 -17.50
C ASP A 167 -6.11 10.83 -17.43
N THR A 168 -5.47 10.87 -16.26
CA THR A 168 -4.17 10.25 -16.02
C THR A 168 -4.10 9.67 -14.61
N MET A 169 -3.34 8.60 -14.45
CA MET A 169 -2.91 8.12 -13.15
C MET A 169 -2.04 9.18 -12.47
N HIS A 170 -2.14 9.27 -11.15
CA HIS A 170 -1.41 10.23 -10.35
C HIS A 170 -0.40 9.53 -9.45
N ASN A 171 0.88 9.89 -9.58
CA ASN A 171 1.93 9.46 -8.67
C ASN A 171 2.07 10.49 -7.54
N VAL A 172 1.72 10.08 -6.33
CA VAL A 172 1.78 10.88 -5.11
C VAL A 172 2.84 10.28 -4.20
N MET A 173 3.94 11.00 -3.99
CA MET A 173 4.96 10.64 -3.00
C MET A 173 4.60 11.28 -1.67
N ARG A 174 4.51 10.47 -0.61
CA ARG A 174 4.35 10.94 0.77
C ARG A 174 5.65 10.69 1.54
N LYS A 175 5.99 11.63 2.42
CA LYS A 175 7.09 11.49 3.36
C LYS A 175 6.54 11.10 4.73
N SER A 176 7.05 10.02 5.29
CA SER A 176 6.82 9.62 6.68
C SER A 176 8.09 9.86 7.47
N LEU A 177 7.98 10.43 8.66
CA LEU A 177 9.10 10.50 9.60
C LEU A 177 9.31 9.17 10.34
N ASP A 178 8.33 8.27 10.25
CA ASP A 178 8.38 6.97 10.89
C ASP A 178 9.01 5.94 9.95
N ASP A 179 10.10 5.33 10.42
CA ASP A 179 10.80 4.22 9.77
C ASP A 179 10.79 2.95 10.62
N GLU A 180 9.94 2.88 11.66
CA GLU A 180 9.80 1.71 12.55
C GLU A 180 9.61 0.40 11.75
N HIS A 181 8.80 0.47 10.69
CA HIS A 181 8.48 -0.66 9.82
C HIS A 181 9.31 -0.71 8.53
N THR A 182 10.08 0.33 8.19
CA THR A 182 10.99 0.27 7.02
C THR A 182 12.23 1.10 7.28
N PRO A 183 13.21 0.57 8.02
CA PRO A 183 14.34 1.36 8.49
C PRO A 183 15.08 2.03 7.33
N GLY A 184 15.31 3.34 7.44
CA GLY A 184 16.02 4.14 6.44
C GLY A 184 15.23 4.52 5.18
N VAL A 185 13.94 4.15 5.07
CA VAL A 185 13.08 4.53 3.95
C VAL A 185 11.94 5.41 4.44
N PHE A 186 12.05 6.72 4.18
CA PHE A 186 11.11 7.74 4.67
C PHE A 186 10.07 8.14 3.63
N GLU A 187 10.02 7.45 2.49
CA GLU A 187 9.13 7.78 1.37
C GLU A 187 8.23 6.60 1.05
N ILE A 188 6.97 6.90 0.69
CA ILE A 188 6.01 5.93 0.16
C ILE A 188 5.38 6.53 -1.10
N ILE A 189 5.35 5.73 -2.16
CA ILE A 189 4.79 6.10 -3.45
C ILE A 189 3.37 5.52 -3.52
N GLU A 190 2.41 6.37 -3.84
CA GLU A 190 1.01 6.04 -4.06
C GLU A 190 0.63 6.41 -5.49
N ILE A 191 0.30 5.41 -6.31
CA ILE A 191 -0.30 5.60 -7.61
C ILE A 191 -1.81 5.50 -7.43
N LYS A 192 -2.51 6.57 -7.77
CA LYS A 192 -3.96 6.69 -7.60
C LYS A 192 -4.63 6.87 -8.95
N THR A 193 -5.74 6.17 -9.15
CA THR A 193 -6.62 6.49 -10.28
C THR A 193 -7.37 7.80 -10.02
N PRO A 194 -7.90 8.47 -11.06
CA PRO A 194 -8.68 9.70 -10.91
C PRO A 194 -9.82 9.60 -9.87
N ALA A 195 -10.59 8.51 -9.90
CA ALA A 195 -11.63 8.26 -8.90
C ALA A 195 -11.08 8.08 -7.48
N SER A 196 -9.93 7.41 -7.30
CA SER A 196 -9.27 7.25 -5.98
C SER A 196 -8.79 8.60 -5.44
N LEU A 197 -8.23 9.46 -6.28
CA LEU A 197 -7.72 10.76 -5.88
C LEU A 197 -8.85 11.75 -5.48
N SER A 198 -9.95 11.77 -6.24
CA SER A 198 -11.02 12.76 -6.07
C SER A 198 -12.08 12.37 -5.05
N SER A 199 -12.38 11.09 -4.93
CA SER A 199 -13.55 10.59 -4.17
C SER A 199 -13.24 9.40 -3.27
N GLU A 200 -11.97 9.00 -3.16
CA GLU A 200 -11.54 7.78 -2.45
C GLU A 200 -12.30 6.52 -2.91
N ALA A 201 -12.81 6.52 -4.15
CA ALA A 201 -13.67 5.47 -4.70
C ALA A 201 -13.10 4.90 -6.02
N GLY A 202 -11.79 4.63 -6.04
CA GLY A 202 -11.08 4.07 -7.19
C GLY A 202 -9.93 3.17 -6.78
N GLY A 203 -9.04 2.87 -7.71
CA GLY A 203 -7.92 1.95 -7.51
C GLY A 203 -6.69 2.69 -7.03
N PHE A 204 -5.87 1.98 -6.26
CA PHE A 204 -4.54 2.46 -5.91
C PHE A 204 -3.50 1.35 -5.97
N VAL A 205 -2.25 1.76 -6.18
CA VAL A 205 -1.04 0.96 -5.95
C VAL A 205 -0.17 1.74 -4.97
N GLN A 206 0.31 1.09 -3.90
CA GLN A 206 1.16 1.73 -2.91
C GLN A 206 2.40 0.86 -2.62
N PHE A 207 3.58 1.48 -2.64
CA PHE A 207 4.84 0.80 -2.34
C PHE A 207 5.89 1.76 -1.79
N ARG A 208 6.88 1.21 -1.09
CA ARG A 208 8.11 1.91 -0.74
C ARG A 208 9.08 1.82 -1.94
N PRO A 209 9.82 2.90 -2.32
CA PRO A 209 10.74 2.89 -3.45
C PRO A 209 12.04 2.12 -3.17
N VAL A 210 11.91 0.89 -2.68
CA VAL A 210 13.00 0.02 -2.22
C VAL A 210 12.80 -1.39 -2.75
N GLY A 211 13.86 -1.95 -3.34
CA GLY A 211 13.99 -3.36 -3.66
C GLY A 211 15.03 -4.05 -2.79
N TYR A 212 15.07 -5.38 -2.81
CA TYR A 212 15.99 -6.19 -2.00
C TYR A 212 16.81 -7.14 -2.86
N THR A 213 18.11 -7.12 -2.66
CA THR A 213 19.08 -7.95 -3.39
C THR A 213 19.25 -9.35 -2.80
N GLN A 214 18.62 -9.64 -1.65
CA GLN A 214 18.70 -10.94 -0.97
C GLN A 214 17.33 -11.35 -0.43
N ARG A 215 17.12 -12.66 -0.24
CA ARG A 215 15.86 -13.21 0.28
C ARG A 215 15.58 -12.81 1.73
N ALA A 216 16.59 -12.82 2.61
CA ALA A 216 16.46 -12.52 4.04
C ALA A 216 16.43 -11.01 4.32
N ARG A 217 15.59 -10.28 3.59
CA ARG A 217 15.53 -8.82 3.45
C ARG A 217 15.98 -8.08 4.71
N ASN A 218 16.93 -7.18 4.54
CA ASN A 218 17.46 -6.32 5.60
C ASN A 218 17.99 -5.00 5.00
N VAL A 219 18.32 -4.04 5.86
CA VAL A 219 18.85 -2.71 5.46
C VAL A 219 20.13 -2.83 4.61
N GLY A 220 21.00 -3.80 4.88
CA GLY A 220 22.22 -4.00 4.08
C GLY A 220 21.97 -4.58 2.68
N SER A 221 20.78 -5.13 2.44
CA SER A 221 20.38 -5.73 1.18
C SER A 221 19.43 -4.84 0.36
N SER A 222 19.03 -3.69 0.89
CA SER A 222 18.14 -2.76 0.19
C SER A 222 18.86 -2.03 -0.94
N THR A 223 18.13 -1.77 -2.02
CA THR A 223 18.55 -0.92 -3.13
C THR A 223 17.35 -0.08 -3.59
N ILE A 224 17.59 1.02 -4.30
CA ILE A 224 16.49 1.89 -4.74
C ILE A 224 15.69 1.22 -5.87
N ALA A 225 14.37 1.32 -5.78
CA ALA A 225 13.46 1.04 -6.88
C ALA A 225 13.09 2.37 -7.56
N HIS A 226 13.58 2.58 -8.77
CA HIS A 226 13.27 3.77 -9.56
C HIS A 226 12.01 3.56 -10.38
N VAL A 227 11.17 4.59 -10.45
CA VAL A 227 9.87 4.56 -11.09
C VAL A 227 9.87 5.53 -12.26
N SER A 228 9.38 5.11 -13.44
CA SER A 228 9.21 5.99 -14.58
C SER A 228 7.95 6.85 -14.48
N ASP A 229 7.87 7.89 -15.31
CA ASP A 229 6.60 8.55 -15.60
C ASP A 229 5.62 7.59 -16.29
N PHE A 230 4.34 7.93 -16.25
CA PHE A 230 3.29 7.18 -16.95
C PHE A 230 3.31 7.52 -18.43
N ASN A 231 3.21 6.49 -19.28
CA ASN A 231 2.98 6.67 -20.70
C ASN A 231 1.64 6.06 -21.12
N ARG A 232 0.97 6.67 -22.11
CA ARG A 232 -0.30 6.15 -22.62
C ARG A 232 -0.03 4.94 -23.49
N THR A 233 -0.81 3.89 -23.28
CA THR A 233 -0.67 2.64 -24.03
C THR A 233 -2.03 2.04 -24.34
N SER A 234 -2.03 0.85 -24.92
CA SER A 234 -3.25 0.09 -25.25
C SER A 234 -3.25 -1.26 -24.55
N LEU A 235 -4.43 -1.86 -24.43
CA LEU A 235 -4.56 -3.20 -23.85
C LEU A 235 -3.77 -4.21 -24.72
N PRO A 236 -2.89 -5.04 -24.13
CA PRO A 236 -2.16 -6.02 -24.92
C PRO A 236 -3.12 -7.04 -25.55
N ASP A 237 -3.09 -7.21 -26.87
CA ASP A 237 -4.10 -7.99 -27.62
C ASP A 237 -4.26 -9.44 -27.13
N TRP A 238 -3.16 -10.07 -26.72
CA TRP A 238 -3.15 -11.46 -26.23
C TRP A 238 -3.07 -11.53 -24.71
N SER A 239 -3.83 -10.71 -24.00
CA SER A 239 -3.86 -10.69 -22.53
C SER A 239 -5.22 -11.01 -21.94
N THR A 240 -5.20 -11.38 -20.66
CA THR A 240 -6.40 -11.52 -19.85
C THR A 240 -7.10 -10.18 -19.67
N LEU A 241 -6.33 -9.08 -19.60
CA LEU A 241 -6.88 -7.73 -19.60
C LEU A 241 -7.78 -7.49 -20.81
N LYS A 242 -7.30 -7.78 -22.03
CA LYS A 242 -8.09 -7.63 -23.25
C LYS A 242 -9.36 -8.49 -23.24
N THR A 243 -9.27 -9.69 -22.65
CA THR A 243 -10.42 -10.60 -22.53
C THR A 243 -11.46 -10.09 -21.53
N PHE A 244 -11.01 -9.60 -20.36
CA PHE A 244 -11.86 -9.06 -19.31
C PHE A 244 -12.56 -7.76 -19.75
N TYR A 245 -11.81 -6.84 -20.36
CA TYR A 245 -12.31 -5.53 -20.76
C TYR A 245 -13.06 -5.53 -22.10
N ARG A 246 -13.25 -6.69 -22.74
CA ARG A 246 -13.92 -6.80 -24.05
C ARG A 246 -15.36 -6.26 -24.06
N GLY A 247 -16.04 -6.31 -22.93
CA GLY A 247 -17.40 -5.79 -22.76
C GLY A 247 -17.47 -4.29 -22.43
N PHE A 248 -16.32 -3.64 -22.24
CA PHE A 248 -16.22 -2.22 -21.93
C PHE A 248 -15.92 -1.41 -23.19
N ASP A 249 -16.20 -0.11 -23.16
CA ASP A 249 -15.79 0.80 -24.23
C ASP A 249 -14.29 1.04 -24.17
N GLU A 250 -13.53 0.27 -24.97
CA GLU A 250 -12.06 0.36 -25.01
C GLU A 250 -11.55 1.77 -25.31
N GLY A 251 -12.30 2.57 -26.08
CA GLY A 251 -11.92 3.94 -26.42
C GLY A 251 -12.00 4.90 -25.24
N ASN A 252 -12.71 4.52 -24.18
CA ASN A 252 -12.91 5.32 -22.98
C ASN A 252 -12.15 4.77 -21.75
N LEU A 253 -11.38 3.69 -21.88
CA LEU A 253 -10.57 3.17 -20.78
C LEU A 253 -9.29 3.99 -20.60
N LEU A 254 -8.96 4.32 -19.35
CA LEU A 254 -7.64 4.84 -18.99
C LEU A 254 -6.63 3.71 -18.95
N VAL A 255 -5.77 3.63 -19.96
CA VAL A 255 -4.70 2.63 -20.06
C VAL A 255 -3.33 3.34 -20.11
N GLN A 256 -2.52 3.11 -19.08
CA GLN A 256 -1.17 3.65 -18.99
C GLN A 256 -0.20 2.58 -18.54
N ASP A 257 1.06 2.70 -18.92
CA ASP A 257 2.13 1.87 -18.42
C ASP A 257 3.16 2.66 -17.63
N MET A 258 3.92 1.91 -16.85
CA MET A 258 5.06 2.40 -16.08
C MET A 258 6.12 1.31 -15.98
N VAL A 259 7.35 1.73 -15.70
CA VAL A 259 8.48 0.84 -15.48
C VAL A 259 9.04 1.07 -14.09
N VAL A 260 9.26 -0.02 -13.36
CA VAL A 260 9.96 -0.02 -12.08
C VAL A 260 11.28 -0.74 -12.28
N CYS A 261 12.41 -0.04 -12.15
CA CYS A 261 13.74 -0.63 -12.30
C CYS A 261 14.51 -0.63 -10.98
N PHE A 262 15.36 -1.65 -10.80
CA PHE A 262 16.03 -1.88 -9.53
C PHE A 262 17.54 -1.68 -9.64
N GLY A 263 18.12 -1.03 -8.65
CA GLY A 263 19.55 -0.96 -8.48
C GLY A 263 20.14 0.43 -8.65
N GLU A 264 21.15 0.74 -7.84
CA GLU A 264 21.90 2.00 -7.86
C GLU A 264 23.34 1.82 -8.38
N PRO A 265 23.93 2.84 -9.01
CA PRO A 265 25.35 2.82 -9.35
C PRO A 265 26.23 2.47 -8.13
N GLY A 266 26.86 1.30 -8.15
CA GLY A 266 27.78 0.84 -7.11
C GLY A 266 27.36 -0.42 -6.35
N ASP A 267 26.09 -0.85 -6.44
CA ASP A 267 25.62 -2.07 -5.77
C ASP A 267 26.03 -3.37 -6.51
N GLY A 268 26.34 -3.28 -7.80
CA GLY A 268 26.67 -4.42 -8.67
C GLY A 268 25.46 -5.04 -9.37
N PHE A 269 24.28 -4.43 -9.23
CA PHE A 269 22.99 -4.77 -9.79
C PHE A 269 22.60 -6.24 -9.57
N TYR A 270 21.67 -6.72 -10.39
CA TYR A 270 21.22 -8.10 -10.34
C TYR A 270 22.36 -9.10 -10.52
N LYS A 271 23.35 -8.78 -11.37
CA LYS A 271 24.44 -9.69 -11.72
C LYS A 271 25.23 -10.18 -10.50
N ARG A 272 25.40 -9.33 -9.49
CA ARG A 272 26.16 -9.66 -8.27
C ARG A 272 25.43 -10.65 -7.37
N TYR A 273 24.12 -10.53 -7.25
CA TYR A 273 23.32 -11.27 -6.27
C TYR A 273 22.44 -12.37 -6.87
N ASN A 274 22.18 -12.32 -8.18
CA ASN A 274 21.22 -13.17 -8.90
C ASN A 274 19.84 -13.22 -8.25
N TYR A 275 19.49 -12.14 -7.56
CA TYR A 275 18.25 -12.01 -6.82
C TYR A 275 17.82 -10.55 -6.77
N THR A 276 16.54 -10.30 -6.97
CA THR A 276 15.91 -9.01 -6.69
C THR A 276 14.48 -9.26 -6.29
N ALA A 277 14.04 -8.64 -5.21
CA ALA A 277 12.66 -8.68 -4.76
C ALA A 277 12.09 -7.28 -4.58
N TRP A 278 10.80 -7.13 -4.83
CA TRP A 278 10.07 -5.89 -4.68
C TRP A 278 8.61 -6.19 -4.36
N SER A 279 8.03 -5.42 -3.46
CA SER A 279 6.65 -5.61 -3.03
C SER A 279 5.87 -4.32 -3.19
N TYR A 280 4.60 -4.47 -3.55
CA TYR A 280 3.64 -3.39 -3.60
C TYR A 280 2.27 -3.88 -3.11
N THR A 281 1.42 -2.96 -2.73
CA THR A 281 0.02 -3.24 -2.44
C THR A 281 -0.84 -2.66 -3.53
N ILE A 282 -1.90 -3.38 -3.89
CA ILE A 282 -2.90 -2.96 -4.85
C ILE A 282 -4.27 -3.07 -4.19
N GLY A 283 -5.14 -2.08 -4.37
CA GLY A 283 -6.43 -2.11 -3.70
C GLY A 283 -7.46 -1.15 -4.25
N TYR A 284 -8.62 -1.16 -3.62
CA TYR A 284 -9.73 -0.26 -3.88
C TYR A 284 -9.93 0.69 -2.69
N GLY A 285 -10.20 1.95 -2.98
CA GLY A 285 -10.46 3.00 -2.01
C GLY A 285 -9.27 3.93 -1.79
N ALA A 286 -9.11 4.39 -0.55
CA ALA A 286 -7.96 5.17 -0.11
C ALA A 286 -6.79 4.23 0.29
N PRO A 287 -5.54 4.54 -0.10
CA PRO A 287 -4.37 3.80 0.38
C PRO A 287 -4.24 3.86 1.90
N PRO A 288 -3.78 2.78 2.55
CA PRO A 288 -3.59 2.78 3.98
C PRO A 288 -2.55 3.82 4.41
N ILE A 289 -2.82 4.48 5.54
CA ILE A 289 -1.94 5.45 6.16
C ILE A 289 -1.20 4.78 7.32
N GLU A 290 0.12 4.86 7.28
CA GLU A 290 1.00 4.52 8.39
C GLU A 290 0.95 5.63 9.45
N GLY A 291 0.97 5.23 10.71
CA GLY A 291 1.08 6.13 11.85
C GLY A 291 1.99 5.52 12.90
N PHE A 292 2.47 6.36 13.82
CA PHE A 292 3.36 5.92 14.89
C PHE A 292 2.73 4.84 15.75
N SER A 293 3.52 3.82 16.11
CA SER A 293 3.10 2.83 17.10
C SER A 293 2.86 3.50 18.46
N LEU A 294 2.02 2.85 19.28
CA LEU A 294 1.81 3.29 20.66
C LEU A 294 3.14 3.38 21.43
N PHE A 295 4.07 2.47 21.15
CA PHE A 295 5.39 2.45 21.77
C PHE A 295 6.19 3.73 21.44
N VAL A 296 6.27 4.11 20.16
CA VAL A 296 6.94 5.34 19.72
C VAL A 296 6.26 6.57 20.30
N ILE A 297 4.92 6.63 20.29
CA ILE A 297 4.14 7.73 20.88
C ILE A 297 4.47 7.90 22.36
N VAL A 298 4.58 6.79 23.12
CA VAL A 298 4.94 6.82 24.54
C VAL A 298 6.36 7.35 24.74
N ILE A 299 7.34 6.90 23.96
CA ILE A 299 8.73 7.38 24.06
C ILE A 299 8.81 8.87 23.76
N ILE A 300 8.18 9.34 22.69
CA ILE A 300 8.15 10.77 22.33
C ILE A 300 7.48 11.58 23.45
N SER A 301 6.36 11.08 23.98
CA SER A 301 5.61 11.75 25.03
C SER A 301 6.42 11.89 26.32
N VAL A 302 7.14 10.84 26.74
CA VAL A 302 7.99 10.90 27.93
C VAL A 302 9.24 11.74 27.67
N GLY A 303 9.89 11.52 26.53
CA GLY A 303 11.15 12.17 26.15
C GLY A 303 11.04 13.69 25.97
N LEU A 304 9.93 14.19 25.42
CA LEU A 304 9.67 15.62 25.27
C LEU A 304 8.85 16.19 26.42
N GLY A 305 7.91 15.41 26.98
CA GLY A 305 7.01 15.87 28.03
C GLY A 305 7.73 16.21 29.33
N VAL A 306 8.68 15.37 29.77
CA VAL A 306 9.41 15.60 31.02
C VAL A 306 10.27 16.88 30.96
N PRO A 307 11.10 17.11 29.93
CA PRO A 307 11.86 18.36 29.81
C PRO A 307 10.98 19.62 29.77
N VAL A 308 9.85 19.58 29.05
CA VAL A 308 8.92 20.72 28.96
C VAL A 308 8.30 21.03 30.32
N LEU A 309 7.86 20.00 31.06
CA LEU A 309 7.31 20.19 32.40
C LEU A 309 8.34 20.76 33.38
N LEU A 310 9.59 20.29 33.33
CA LEU A 310 10.68 20.83 34.15
C LEU A 310 10.95 22.30 33.80
N ALA A 311 11.02 22.64 32.50
CA ALA A 311 11.22 24.01 32.05
C ALA A 311 10.10 24.94 32.52
N LEU A 312 8.83 24.52 32.34
CA LEU A 312 7.67 25.29 32.81
C LEU A 312 7.68 25.47 34.33
N SER A 313 8.01 24.43 35.09
CA SER A 313 8.11 24.52 36.55
C SER A 313 9.21 25.49 37.00
N GLY A 314 10.35 25.51 36.29
CA GLY A 314 11.45 26.45 36.51
C GLY A 314 11.05 27.90 36.22
N VAL A 315 10.36 28.14 35.11
CA VAL A 315 9.81 29.47 34.76
C VAL A 315 8.81 29.92 35.82
N LEU A 316 7.88 29.06 36.23
CA LEU A 316 6.87 29.40 37.25
C LEU A 316 7.51 29.73 38.59
N TYR A 317 8.55 28.98 38.97
CA TYR A 317 9.34 29.25 40.18
C TYR A 317 10.04 30.61 40.10
N ALA A 318 10.70 30.91 38.98
CA ALA A 318 11.39 32.19 38.77
C ALA A 318 10.42 33.38 38.81
N VAL A 319 9.25 33.27 38.17
CA VAL A 319 8.20 34.30 38.20
C VAL A 319 7.68 34.52 39.63
N ARG A 320 7.35 33.44 40.35
CA ARG A 320 6.91 33.53 41.76
C ARG A 320 7.96 34.18 42.65
N ARG A 321 9.23 33.82 42.46
CA ARG A 321 10.34 34.41 43.21
C ARG A 321 10.45 35.92 42.95
N LYS A 322 10.32 36.35 41.68
CA LYS A 322 10.38 37.77 41.31
C LYS A 322 9.21 38.57 41.89
N TYR A 323 8.00 38.03 41.86
CA TYR A 323 6.83 38.66 42.48
C TYR A 323 6.97 38.80 44.01
N ARG A 324 7.44 37.74 44.70
CA ARG A 324 7.70 37.81 46.14
C ARG A 324 8.76 38.83 46.52
N HIS A 325 9.81 38.97 45.70
CA HIS A 325 10.85 39.96 45.95
C HIS A 325 10.33 41.38 45.79
N ASN A 326 9.51 41.67 44.77
CA ASN A 326 8.91 43.00 44.56
C ASN A 326 7.88 43.38 45.63
N ALA A 327 7.13 42.40 46.16
CA ALA A 327 6.20 42.65 47.28
C ALA A 327 6.94 43.05 48.56
N HIS A 328 8.15 42.52 48.78
CA HIS A 328 8.96 42.85 49.95
C HIS A 328 9.62 44.24 49.87
N THR A 329 9.89 44.76 48.67
CA THR A 329 10.42 46.12 48.46
C THR A 329 9.36 47.22 48.53
N GLN A 330 8.08 46.91 48.32
CA GLN A 330 7.00 47.89 48.50
C GLN A 330 6.69 48.16 49.97
N LEU A 331 6.83 47.17 50.85
CA LEU A 331 6.61 47.31 52.30
C LEU A 331 7.73 48.08 53.03
N THR A 332 8.88 48.32 52.40
CA THR A 332 10.02 49.04 52.99
C THR A 332 10.13 50.50 52.53
N ASN A 333 9.22 50.99 51.69
CA ASN A 333 9.20 52.37 51.18
C ASN A 333 8.05 53.21 51.78
N GLU A 334 7.42 52.77 52.87
CA GLU A 334 6.37 53.50 53.60
C GLU A 334 6.82 54.05 54.97
N ASP A 335 8.13 54.06 55.27
CA ASP A 335 8.72 54.76 56.43
C ASP A 335 9.58 55.95 55.96
#